data_AF-R6KH78-F1
#
_entry.id   AF-R6KH78-F1
#
_cell.length_a   1.000
_cell.length_b   1.000
_cell.length_c   1.000
_cell.angle_alpha   90.00
_cell.angle_beta   90.00
_cell.angle_gamma   90.00
#
_symmetry.space_group_name_H-M   'P 1'
#
loop_
_entity.id
_entity.type
_entity.pdbx_description
1 polymer ?
#
loop_
_entity_poly.entity_id
_entity_poly.type
_entity_poly.pdbx_seq_one_letter_code
_entity_poly.pdbx_strand_id
1 'polypeptide(L)'
;MLKLTIKPGEFINIGDDVRVIYSGGSEGNIHLLIDAPRELNIVRSKVLARNSANSSDSDKKTSRFISPYYAEQGLSPETLNKIRRLIKEDKQARKSNDNTQG
;
A
#
# COMPACT_ATOMS: atom_id res chain seq x y z
N MET A 1 13.00 1.38 3.49
CA MET A 1 11.55 1.06 3.50
C MET A 1 11.38 -0.26 2.78
N LEU A 2 10.80 -1.26 3.43
CA LEU A 2 10.52 -2.56 2.83
C LEU A 2 9.08 -2.55 2.28
N LYS A 3 8.89 -2.87 1.01
CA LYS A 3 7.57 -2.96 0.36
C LYS A 3 7.21 -4.42 0.18
N LEU A 4 6.07 -4.83 0.73
CA LEU A 4 5.53 -6.18 0.61
C LEU A 4 4.12 -6.10 0.00
N THR A 5 3.69 -7.17 -0.69
CA THR A 5 2.34 -7.29 -1.23
C THR A 5 1.68 -8.50 -0.61
N ILE A 6 0.53 -8.30 0.03
CA ILE A 6 -0.23 -9.33 0.73
C ILE A 6 -1.72 -9.25 0.39
N LYS A 7 -2.42 -10.38 0.43
CA LYS A 7 -3.87 -10.53 0.21
C LYS A 7 -4.64 -10.42 1.53
N PRO A 8 -5.95 -10.09 1.49
CA PRO A 8 -6.78 -10.15 2.69
C PRO A 8 -6.70 -11.53 3.35
N GLY A 9 -6.46 -11.57 4.65
CA GLY A 9 -6.22 -12.78 5.44
C GLY A 9 -4.74 -13.11 5.66
N GLU A 10 -3.83 -12.55 4.87
CA GLU A 10 -2.38 -12.72 5.07
C GLU A 10 -1.85 -11.74 6.13
N PHE A 11 -0.67 -12.08 6.69
CA PHE A 11 -0.06 -11.33 7.78
C PHE A 11 1.45 -11.17 7.61
N ILE A 12 1.99 -10.19 8.32
CA ILE A 12 3.43 -9.91 8.43
C ILE A 12 3.78 -9.97 9.91
N ASN A 13 4.81 -10.75 10.27
CA ASN A 13 5.40 -10.69 11.60
C ASN A 13 6.56 -9.68 11.59
N ILE A 14 6.70 -8.91 12.67
CA ILE A 14 7.79 -7.96 12.90
C ILE A 14 8.47 -8.37 14.21
N GLY A 15 9.68 -8.93 14.09
CA GLY A 15 10.30 -9.63 15.22
C GLY A 15 9.43 -10.79 15.69
N ASP A 16 9.47 -11.08 16.99
CA ASP A 16 8.77 -12.21 17.59
C ASP A 16 7.43 -11.82 18.24
N ASP A 17 7.24 -10.52 18.52
CA ASP A 17 6.15 -10.05 19.38
C ASP A 17 5.04 -9.29 18.65
N VAL A 18 5.22 -8.96 17.37
CA VAL A 18 4.25 -8.14 16.63
C VAL A 18 3.77 -8.86 15.38
N ARG A 19 2.45 -8.96 15.22
CA ARG A 19 1.79 -9.44 14.00
C ARG A 19 0.84 -8.39 13.45
N VAL A 20 0.98 -8.10 12.16
CA VAL A 20 0.08 -7.22 11.41
C VAL A 20 -0.67 -8.04 10.38
N ILE A 21 -2.00 -8.08 10.50
CA ILE A 21 -2.88 -8.84 9.63
C ILE A 21 -3.62 -7.87 8.71
N TYR A 22 -3.59 -8.13 7.41
CA TYR A 22 -4.41 -7.39 6.46
C TYR A 22 -5.80 -8.03 6.38
N SER A 23 -6.82 -7.37 6.94
CA SER A 23 -8.18 -7.91 6.94
C SER A 23 -9.01 -7.51 5.71
N GLY A 24 -8.43 -6.73 4.80
CA GLY A 24 -9.12 -6.18 3.63
C GLY A 24 -9.44 -4.70 3.81
N GLY A 25 -10.58 -4.27 3.29
CA GLY A 25 -11.02 -2.88 3.32
C GLY A 25 -11.76 -2.50 2.04
N SER A 26 -12.32 -1.29 2.02
CA SER A 26 -13.10 -0.76 0.90
C SER A 26 -12.89 0.75 0.76
N GLU A 27 -13.26 1.30 -0.40
CA GLU A 27 -13.30 2.75 -0.64
C GLU A 27 -11.96 3.46 -0.37
N GLY A 28 -10.85 2.81 -0.72
CA GLY A 28 -9.50 3.35 -0.50
C GLY A 28 -9.01 3.27 0.95
N ASN A 29 -9.81 2.71 1.87
CA ASN A 29 -9.39 2.40 3.22
C ASN A 29 -8.90 0.96 3.32
N ILE A 30 -7.83 0.76 4.09
CA ILE A 30 -7.36 -0.56 4.49
C ILE A 30 -7.66 -0.78 5.97
N HIS A 31 -8.05 -2.00 6.32
CA HIS A 31 -8.22 -2.46 7.68
C HIS A 31 -7.04 -3.35 8.04
N LEU A 32 -6.33 -2.98 9.10
CA LEU A 32 -5.22 -3.74 9.67
C LEU A 32 -5.60 -4.14 11.09
N LEU A 33 -5.36 -5.39 11.44
CA LEU A 33 -5.38 -5.86 12.82
C LEU A 33 -3.94 -5.97 13.29
N ILE A 34 -3.64 -5.41 14.47
CA ILE A 34 -2.30 -5.46 15.04
C ILE A 34 -2.39 -6.17 16.37
N ASP A 35 -1.71 -7.31 16.46
CA ASP A 35 -1.46 -8.03 17.70
C ASP A 35 -0.05 -7.68 18.16
N ALA A 36 0.06 -7.06 19.34
CA ALA A 36 1.30 -6.52 19.88
C ALA A 36 1.21 -6.33 21.41
N PRO A 37 2.35 -6.39 22.13
CA PRO A 37 2.44 -6.04 23.54
C PRO A 37 1.90 -4.63 23.86
N ARG A 38 1.29 -4.47 25.04
CA ARG A 38 0.61 -3.22 25.44
C ARG A 38 1.57 -2.06 25.67
N GLU A 39 2.80 -2.37 26.03
CA GLU A 39 3.91 -1.43 26.22
C GLU A 39 4.38 -0.81 24.89
N LEU A 40 4.06 -1.42 23.75
CA LEU A 40 4.37 -0.85 22.45
C LEU A 40 3.38 0.26 22.08
N ASN A 41 3.90 1.47 21.89
CA ASN A 41 3.09 2.61 21.49
C ASN A 41 2.75 2.55 20.00
N ILE A 42 1.48 2.30 19.67
CA ILE A 42 0.96 2.26 18.30
C ILE A 42 0.03 3.45 18.08
N VAL A 43 0.42 4.37 17.19
CA VAL A 43 -0.29 5.64 17.00
C VAL A 43 -0.50 5.93 15.51
N ARG A 44 -1.69 6.43 15.16
CA ARG A 44 -1.98 6.90 13.80
C ARG A 44 -1.20 8.17 13.47
N SER A 45 -0.73 8.29 12.23
CA SER A 45 -0.01 9.48 11.72
C SER A 45 -0.73 10.80 12.00
N LYS A 46 -2.05 10.86 11.81
CA LYS A 46 -2.89 12.05 12.08
C LYS A 46 -2.93 12.46 13.56
N VAL A 47 -2.73 11.52 14.49
CA VAL A 47 -2.66 11.81 15.93
C VAL A 47 -1.27 12.31 16.28
N LEU A 48 -0.22 11.65 15.76
CA LEU A 48 1.16 12.10 15.93
C LEU A 48 1.37 13.54 15.45
N ALA A 49 0.87 13.88 14.25
CA ALA A 49 1.01 15.23 13.68
C ALA A 49 0.33 16.33 14.51
N ARG A 50 -0.80 16.01 15.17
CA ARG A 50 -1.48 16.97 16.06
C ARG A 50 -0.71 17.18 17.36
N ASN A 51 -0.19 16.10 17.93
CA ASN A 51 0.54 16.18 19.20
C ASN A 51 1.85 16.95 19.03
N SER A 52 2.56 16.78 17.91
CA SER A 52 3.79 17.53 17.62
C SER A 52 3.56 19.00 17.25
N ALA A 53 2.38 19.36 16.73
CA ALA A 53 2.00 20.76 16.48
C ALA A 53 1.68 21.54 17.77
N ASN A 54 1.27 20.84 18.83
CA ASN A 54 0.88 21.44 20.11
C ASN A 54 2.01 21.46 21.15
N SER A 55 3.13 20.79 20.89
CA SER A 55 4.32 20.81 21.75
C SER A 55 5.23 21.96 21.33
N SER A 56 5.32 23.00 22.16
CA SER A 56 6.17 24.19 21.95
C SER A 56 7.66 23.97 22.27
N ASP A 57 8.09 22.72 22.48
CA ASP A 57 9.43 22.42 22.97
C ASP A 57 10.36 21.83 21.92
N SER A 58 11.60 22.28 22.05
CA SER A 58 12.77 22.19 21.17
C SER A 58 13.33 20.78 20.87
N ASP A 59 12.59 19.69 21.14
CA ASP A 59 12.99 18.33 20.80
C ASP A 59 12.48 17.93 19.41
N LYS A 60 12.98 18.63 18.38
CA LYS A 60 12.89 18.20 16.97
C LYS A 60 13.77 16.95 16.74
N LYS A 61 13.47 15.84 17.40
CA LYS A 61 13.66 14.55 16.73
C LYS A 61 12.61 14.52 15.64
N THR A 62 12.97 15.02 14.47
CA THR A 62 12.28 14.80 13.20
C THR A 62 12.25 13.29 12.99
N SER A 63 11.31 12.63 13.65
CA SER A 63 11.11 11.21 13.54
C SER A 63 10.94 10.94 12.06
N ARG A 64 11.77 10.06 11.49
CA ARG A 64 11.71 9.66 10.06
C ARG A 64 10.30 9.22 9.63
N PHE A 65 9.41 8.99 10.59
CA PHE A 65 8.02 8.59 10.45
C PHE A 65 7.01 9.76 10.39
N ILE A 66 7.43 11.03 10.50
CA ILE A 66 6.53 12.20 10.38
C ILE A 66 6.26 12.56 8.90
N SER A 67 7.13 12.15 7.98
CA SER A 67 6.90 12.36 6.55
C SER A 67 5.71 11.51 6.08
N PRO A 68 4.64 12.10 5.51
CA PRO A 68 3.52 11.34 4.98
C PRO A 68 3.97 10.45 3.82
N TYR A 69 3.67 9.15 3.88
CA TYR A 69 3.74 8.29 2.70
C TYR A 69 2.45 8.49 1.89
N TYR A 70 2.55 9.09 0.71
CA TYR A 70 1.41 9.27 -0.18
C TYR A 70 1.08 7.95 -0.89
N ALA A 71 -0.21 7.68 -1.07
CA ALA A 71 -0.63 6.56 -1.90
C ALA A 71 -0.08 6.75 -3.32
N GLU A 72 0.48 5.69 -3.89
CA GLU A 72 0.88 5.68 -5.30
C GLU A 72 -0.34 6.05 -6.15
N GLN A 73 -0.16 7.02 -7.05
CA GLN A 73 -1.24 7.43 -7.94
C GLN A 73 -1.62 6.24 -8.83
N GLY A 74 -2.91 5.93 -8.90
CA GLY A 74 -3.41 5.00 -9.90
C GLY A 74 -3.12 5.51 -11.31
N LEU A 75 -2.98 4.59 -12.26
CA LEU A 75 -2.90 4.95 -13.67
C LEU A 75 -4.17 5.71 -14.08
N SER A 76 -4.03 6.73 -14.93
CA SER A 76 -5.19 7.46 -15.44
C SER A 76 -6.12 6.50 -16.21
N PRO A 77 -7.43 6.80 -16.26
CA PRO A 77 -8.38 6.00 -17.04
C PRO A 77 -7.96 5.83 -18.51
N GLU A 78 -7.38 6.87 -19.10
CA GLU A 78 -6.86 6.85 -20.47
C GLU A 78 -5.69 5.88 -20.61
N THR A 79 -4.73 5.91 -19.68
CA THR A 79 -3.59 4.99 -19.71
C THR A 79 -4.03 3.54 -19.55
N LEU A 80 -4.99 3.27 -18.67
CA LEU A 80 -5.58 1.92 -18.51
C LEU A 80 -6.28 1.45 -19.79
N ASN A 81 -7.04 2.33 -20.45
CA ASN A 81 -7.70 2.00 -21.72
C ASN A 81 -6.70 1.72 -22.83
N LYS A 82 -5.61 2.50 -22.92
CA LYS A 82 -4.53 2.27 -23.88
C LYS A 82 -3.84 0.93 -23.65
N ILE A 83 -3.54 0.58 -22.39
CA ILE A 83 -2.97 -0.71 -22.02
C ILE A 83 -3.90 -1.86 -22.43
N ARG A 84 -5.20 -1.78 -22.10
CA ARG A 84 -6.19 -2.79 -22.51
C ARG A 84 -6.26 -2.97 -24.02
N ARG A 85 -6.21 -1.87 -24.77
CA ARG A 85 -6.23 -1.89 -26.24
C ARG A 85 -4.99 -2.60 -26.80
N LEU A 86 -3.80 -2.24 -26.33
CA LEU A 86 -2.55 -2.88 -26.76
C LEU A 86 -2.54 -4.39 -26.46
N ILE A 87 -3.02 -4.81 -25.29
CA ILE A 87 -3.13 -6.24 -24.94
C ILE A 87 -4.11 -6.97 -25.90
N LYS A 88 -5.21 -6.31 -26.29
CA LYS A 88 -6.18 -6.89 -27.22
C LYS A 88 -5.59 -7.03 -28.63
N GLU A 89 -4.90 -6.00 -29.11
CA GLU A 89 -4.21 -6.00 -30.42
C GLU A 89 -3.15 -7.12 -30.47
N ASP A 90 -2.31 -7.25 -29.43
CA ASP A 90 -1.28 -8.31 -29.36
C ASP A 90 -1.90 -9.72 -29.36
N LYS A 91 -3.00 -9.92 -28.63
CA LYS A 91 -3.74 -11.19 -28.64
C LYS A 91 -4.33 -11.52 -30.01
N GLN A 92 -4.80 -10.51 -30.75
CA GLN A 92 -5.36 -10.71 -32.10
C GLN A 92 -4.26 -11.04 -33.11
N ALA A 93 -3.15 -10.31 -33.09
CA ALA A 93 -2.00 -10.55 -33.96
C ALA A 93 -1.43 -11.97 -33.80
N ARG A 94 -1.36 -12.48 -32.57
CA ARG A 94 -0.95 -13.87 -32.30
C ARG A 94 -1.90 -14.89 -32.89
N LYS A 95 -3.21 -14.69 -32.78
CA LYS A 95 -4.22 -15.60 -33.37
C LYS A 95 -4.20 -15.62 -34.88
N SER A 96 -3.98 -14.47 -35.53
CA SER A 96 -3.86 -14.41 -36.99
C SER A 96 -2.59 -15.12 -37.48
N ASN A 97 -1.47 -14.98 -36.78
CA ASN A 97 -0.23 -15.67 -37.17
C ASN A 97 -0.33 -17.20 -37.01
N ASP A 98 -1.02 -17.69 -35.98
CA ASP A 98 -1.25 -19.13 -35.76
C ASP A 98 -2.10 -19.76 -36.88
N ASN A 99 -3.08 -19.01 -37.41
CA ASN A 99 -3.94 -19.46 -38.51
C ASN A 99 -3.30 -19.38 -39.91
N THR A 100 -2.11 -18.79 -40.04
CA THR A 100 -1.44 -18.63 -41.35
C THR A 100 -0.28 -19.61 -41.56
N GLN A 101 0.04 -20.44 -40.55
CA GLN A 101 1.08 -21.48 -40.62
C GLN A 101 0.51 -22.92 -40.59
N GLY A 102 -0.82 -23.09 -40.67
CA GLY A 102 -1.50 -24.39 -40.74
C GLY A 102 -1.91 -24.77 -42.15
#